data_AF-A0A6G0UV87-F1
#
_entry.id   AF-A0A6G0UV87-F1
#
_cell.length_a   1.000
_cell.length_b   1.000
_cell.length_c   1.000
_cell.angle_alpha   90.00
_cell.angle_beta   90.00
_cell.angle_gamma   90.00
#
_symmetry.space_group_name_H-M   'P 1'
#
loop_
_entity.id
_entity.type
_entity.pdbx_description
1 polymer ?
#
loop_
_entity_poly.entity_id
_entity_poly.type
_entity_poly.pdbx_seq_one_letter_code
_entity_poly.pdbx_strand_id
1 'polypeptide(L)'
;MPRRPVLRTPEEEEEYRIRRRKRNTEIQRERRRKLKQQSSVFEEEQKVEDNNFNEVLSYISKIVTNPTVESPLFSEIQSFQSSKRKERSQENEEISKIIRRKKNTEAQRKRRAHLKELKLKDENFERPKRTPEEEDAYVNRKPGKKLQKTNVTNTTFKAKPLVILNRLSDKKTDDSTTNKVNLYEVLEKLHHLNESTLIHNLERFLKLVVPNPELLQNNLSKIIPVVGRLIHWEGITNDRLRNVLGKVLYRICILPENILSPHFNHFCTFVTLGLAHCKMSMKILSLKCINQLTQSQKSSAVKSRELFTAFLRFLACDCVVGKQTSEVMEYTFAALGPFVSVYTLKSEKDDNGNFLSIKIHNNSIEVESEAPEIIDPFEFKVCGFGSQSDSPVSELDGICTLFDSVFVYLGRIYSLDEFKPLTTGAVYGILNSLKNILQNYLEKNVVKKGIFGDALLKLADKNHFIDAVGQKADRKVLLWFQKLKSM
;
A
#
# COMPACT_ATOMS: atom_id res chain seq x y z
N MET A 1 -17.50 -14.83 -58.39
CA MET A 1 -16.34 -14.01 -58.80
C MET A 1 -16.46 -12.62 -58.18
N PRO A 2 -15.45 -12.13 -57.43
CA PRO A 2 -15.47 -10.75 -56.94
C PRO A 2 -15.35 -9.79 -58.12
N ARG A 3 -16.30 -8.85 -58.26
CA ARG A 3 -16.28 -7.82 -59.30
C ARG A 3 -15.01 -6.99 -59.15
N ARG A 4 -14.22 -6.87 -60.23
CA ARG A 4 -13.04 -6.00 -60.26
C ARG A 4 -13.46 -4.57 -59.89
N PRO A 5 -12.72 -3.89 -59.00
CA PRO A 5 -13.00 -2.50 -58.70
C PRO A 5 -12.78 -1.66 -59.96
N VAL A 6 -13.79 -0.84 -60.29
CA VAL A 6 -13.71 0.17 -61.35
C VAL A 6 -12.60 1.14 -60.98
N LEU A 7 -11.64 1.32 -61.90
CA LEU A 7 -10.59 2.33 -61.78
C LEU A 7 -11.27 3.70 -61.69
N ARG A 8 -11.20 4.33 -60.52
CA ARG A 8 -11.71 5.69 -60.34
C ARG A 8 -10.68 6.68 -60.82
N THR A 9 -11.13 7.75 -61.45
CA THR A 9 -10.26 8.89 -61.74
C THR A 9 -9.78 9.53 -60.42
N PRO A 10 -8.64 10.23 -60.41
CA PRO A 10 -8.14 10.92 -59.20
C PRO A 10 -9.18 11.87 -58.58
N GLU A 11 -10.01 12.50 -59.41
CA GLU A 11 -11.10 13.38 -58.98
C GLU A 11 -12.22 12.61 -58.25
N GLU A 12 -12.64 11.47 -58.78
CA GLU A 12 -13.63 10.58 -58.13
C GLU A 12 -13.10 10.00 -56.80
N GLU A 13 -11.78 9.79 -56.70
CA GLU A 13 -11.16 9.34 -55.47
C GLU A 13 -11.16 10.44 -54.39
N GLU A 14 -10.85 11.69 -54.77
CA GLU A 14 -10.90 12.82 -53.85
C GLU A 14 -12.33 13.15 -53.42
N GLU A 15 -13.30 13.10 -54.34
CA GLU A 15 -14.71 13.29 -54.01
C GLU A 15 -15.20 12.19 -53.04
N TYR A 16 -14.77 10.95 -53.25
CA TYR A 16 -15.04 9.85 -52.33
C TYR A 16 -14.44 10.08 -50.94
N ARG A 17 -13.21 10.59 -50.85
CA ARG A 17 -12.55 10.94 -49.57
C ARG A 17 -13.33 12.03 -48.84
N ILE A 18 -13.78 13.07 -49.54
CA ILE A 18 -14.60 14.15 -48.97
C ILE A 18 -15.94 13.61 -48.45
N ARG A 19 -16.66 12.81 -49.24
CA ARG A 19 -17.93 12.18 -48.83
C ARG A 19 -17.73 11.27 -47.61
N ARG A 20 -16.63 10.51 -47.56
CA ARG A 20 -16.29 9.64 -46.43
C ARG A 20 -15.98 10.43 -45.17
N ARG A 21 -15.25 11.55 -45.27
CA ARG A 21 -14.99 12.47 -44.16
C ARG A 21 -16.29 13.05 -43.61
N LYS A 22 -17.18 13.56 -44.47
CA LYS A 22 -18.49 14.09 -44.09
C LYS A 22 -19.35 13.04 -43.36
N ARG A 23 -19.42 11.81 -43.90
CA ARG A 23 -20.16 10.70 -43.26
C ARG A 23 -19.58 10.34 -41.89
N ASN A 24 -18.27 10.30 -41.75
CA ASN A 24 -17.62 10.02 -40.46
C ASN A 24 -17.88 11.11 -39.43
N THR A 25 -17.85 12.39 -39.82
CA THR A 25 -18.19 13.51 -38.92
C THR A 25 -19.65 13.48 -38.49
N GLU A 26 -20.57 13.11 -39.38
CA GLU A 26 -21.99 12.94 -39.07
C GLU A 26 -22.21 11.84 -38.03
N ILE A 27 -21.59 10.66 -38.24
CA ILE A 27 -21.65 9.53 -37.30
C ILE A 27 -21.11 9.92 -35.91
N GLN A 28 -20.04 10.72 -35.85
CA GLN A 28 -19.50 11.20 -34.58
C GLN A 28 -20.45 12.17 -33.87
N ARG A 29 -21.09 13.09 -34.61
CA ARG A 29 -22.10 14.00 -34.06
C ARG A 29 -23.30 13.24 -33.52
N GLU A 30 -23.79 12.23 -34.24
CA GLU A 30 -24.90 11.39 -33.81
C GLU A 30 -24.56 10.60 -32.54
N ARG A 31 -23.35 10.04 -32.43
CA ARG A 31 -22.87 9.38 -31.20
C ARG A 31 -22.83 10.33 -30.01
N ARG A 32 -22.39 11.58 -30.20
CA ARG A 32 -22.40 12.60 -29.15
C ARG A 32 -23.82 12.96 -28.71
N ARG A 33 -24.78 13.05 -29.65
CA ARG A 33 -26.20 13.29 -29.32
C ARG A 33 -26.78 12.13 -28.49
N LYS A 34 -26.51 10.88 -28.89
CA LYS A 34 -26.95 9.68 -28.15
C LYS A 34 -26.34 9.61 -26.75
N LEU A 35 -25.05 9.94 -26.61
CA LEU A 35 -24.40 10.00 -25.28
C LEU A 35 -24.99 11.10 -24.39
N LYS A 36 -25.31 12.28 -24.95
CA LYS A 36 -25.99 13.35 -24.19
C LYS A 36 -27.38 12.94 -23.72
N GLN A 37 -28.16 12.28 -24.59
CA GLN A 37 -29.47 11.74 -24.22
C GLN A 37 -29.37 10.65 -23.14
N GLN A 38 -28.36 9.77 -23.21
CA GLN A 38 -28.14 8.77 -22.15
C GLN A 38 -27.72 9.41 -20.83
N SER A 39 -26.88 10.45 -20.87
CA SER A 39 -26.47 11.20 -19.67
C SER A 39 -27.65 11.91 -19.01
N SER A 40 -28.56 12.51 -19.79
CA SER A 40 -29.74 13.20 -19.22
C SER A 40 -30.72 12.22 -18.59
N VAL A 41 -30.93 11.04 -19.20
CA VAL A 41 -31.77 9.98 -18.60
C VAL A 41 -31.17 9.48 -17.29
N PHE A 42 -29.85 9.28 -17.25
CA PHE A 42 -29.17 8.85 -16.02
C PHE A 42 -29.25 9.90 -14.91
N GLU A 43 -29.14 11.19 -15.23
CA GLU A 43 -29.31 12.29 -14.26
C GLU A 43 -30.74 12.38 -13.71
N GLU A 44 -31.76 12.08 -14.51
CA GLU A 44 -33.15 12.01 -14.05
C GLU A 44 -33.40 10.79 -13.16
N GLU A 45 -32.89 9.61 -13.53
CA GLU A 45 -32.99 8.39 -12.71
C GLU A 45 -32.30 8.58 -11.35
N GLN A 46 -31.14 9.23 -11.33
CA GLN A 46 -30.40 9.50 -10.10
C GLN A 46 -31.15 10.47 -9.18
N LYS A 47 -31.82 11.50 -9.72
CA LYS A 47 -32.69 12.40 -8.93
C LYS A 47 -33.89 11.68 -8.31
N VAL A 48 -34.46 10.70 -9.02
CA VAL A 48 -35.56 9.88 -8.49
C VAL A 48 -35.07 8.97 -7.36
N GLU A 49 -33.88 8.35 -7.52
CA GLU A 49 -33.27 7.56 -6.44
C GLU A 49 -32.92 8.41 -5.20
N ASP A 50 -32.37 9.60 -5.39
CA ASP A 50 -32.02 10.51 -4.28
C ASP A 50 -33.27 10.99 -3.52
N ASN A 51 -34.37 11.28 -4.22
CA ASN A 51 -35.65 11.64 -3.60
C ASN A 51 -36.23 10.48 -2.78
N ASN A 52 -36.22 9.26 -3.33
CA ASN A 52 -36.68 8.07 -2.61
C ASN A 52 -35.80 7.77 -1.39
N PHE A 53 -34.48 7.99 -1.50
CA PHE A 53 -33.56 7.79 -0.39
C PHE A 53 -33.81 8.77 0.76
N ASN A 54 -34.11 10.05 0.44
CA ASN A 54 -34.44 11.06 1.43
C ASN A 54 -35.77 10.78 2.14
N GLU A 55 -36.78 10.23 1.45
CA GLU A 55 -38.02 9.77 2.08
C GLU A 55 -37.78 8.61 3.06
N VAL A 56 -36.93 7.64 2.68
CA VAL A 56 -36.54 6.53 3.54
C VAL A 56 -35.78 7.01 4.78
N LEU A 57 -34.85 7.96 4.64
CA LEU A 57 -34.13 8.54 5.78
C LEU A 57 -35.05 9.33 6.71
N SER A 58 -36.01 10.08 6.17
CA SER A 58 -37.06 10.76 6.95
C SER A 58 -37.92 9.76 7.74
N TYR A 59 -38.24 8.61 7.15
CA TYR A 59 -39.00 7.55 7.80
C TYR A 59 -38.18 6.84 8.89
N ILE A 60 -36.91 6.52 8.64
CA ILE A 60 -35.99 5.95 9.64
C ILE A 60 -35.81 6.91 10.82
N SER A 61 -35.67 8.20 10.56
CA SER A 61 -35.57 9.23 11.61
C SER A 61 -36.80 9.24 12.53
N LYS A 62 -38.01 9.01 12.00
CA LYS A 62 -39.25 8.96 12.80
C LYS A 62 -39.36 7.69 13.64
N ILE A 63 -38.80 6.57 13.17
CA ILE A 63 -38.78 5.29 13.90
C ILE A 63 -37.78 5.34 15.06
N VAL A 64 -36.59 5.91 14.84
CA VAL A 64 -35.54 6.00 15.87
C VAL A 64 -35.97 6.87 17.06
N THR A 65 -36.89 7.81 16.87
CA THR A 65 -37.41 8.67 17.96
C THR A 65 -38.49 8.03 18.83
N ASN A 66 -39.05 6.86 18.47
CA ASN A 66 -40.07 6.15 19.27
C ASN A 66 -39.80 4.63 19.30
N PRO A 67 -39.01 4.13 20.27
CA PRO A 67 -38.48 2.77 20.25
C PRO A 67 -39.44 1.67 20.77
N THR A 68 -40.74 1.95 20.96
CA THR A 68 -41.68 1.04 21.67
C THR A 68 -42.59 0.18 20.79
N VAL A 69 -42.29 0.01 19.51
CA VAL A 69 -43.09 -0.87 18.63
C VAL A 69 -42.17 -1.87 17.92
N GLU A 70 -42.12 -3.10 18.43
CA GLU A 70 -41.60 -4.25 17.69
C GLU A 70 -42.53 -4.53 16.52
N SER A 71 -42.22 -3.94 15.37
CA SER A 71 -43.04 -4.08 14.16
C SER A 71 -42.53 -5.25 13.29
N PRO A 72 -43.43 -6.12 12.79
CA PRO A 72 -43.10 -7.17 11.82
C PRO A 72 -42.51 -6.66 10.49
N LEU A 73 -42.45 -5.34 10.26
CA LEU A 73 -41.88 -4.70 9.07
C LEU A 73 -40.35 -4.88 8.92
N PHE A 74 -39.61 -5.15 10.00
CA PHE A 74 -38.15 -5.27 9.91
C PHE A 74 -37.69 -6.50 9.12
N SER A 75 -38.43 -7.61 9.22
CA SER A 75 -38.15 -8.84 8.47
C SER A 75 -38.50 -8.70 6.98
N GLU A 76 -39.53 -7.93 6.64
CA GLU A 76 -39.87 -7.60 5.25
C GLU A 76 -38.85 -6.66 4.60
N ILE A 77 -38.32 -5.68 5.34
CA ILE A 77 -37.26 -4.81 4.83
C ILE A 77 -35.97 -5.61 4.58
N GLN A 78 -35.61 -6.54 5.48
CA GLN A 78 -34.45 -7.41 5.27
C GLN A 78 -34.64 -8.35 4.07
N SER A 79 -35.83 -8.93 3.89
CA SER A 79 -36.12 -9.81 2.76
C SER A 79 -36.07 -9.03 1.43
N PHE A 80 -36.64 -7.83 1.38
CA PHE A 80 -36.58 -6.94 0.22
C PHE A 80 -35.15 -6.52 -0.13
N GLN A 81 -34.34 -6.12 0.86
CA GLN A 81 -32.94 -5.77 0.64
C GLN A 81 -32.11 -6.96 0.14
N SER A 82 -32.39 -8.17 0.64
CA SER A 82 -31.72 -9.39 0.19
C SER A 82 -32.08 -9.75 -1.26
N SER A 83 -33.33 -9.51 -1.68
CA SER A 83 -33.80 -9.71 -3.06
C SER A 83 -33.14 -8.72 -4.02
N LYS A 84 -33.16 -7.41 -3.70
CA LYS A 84 -32.52 -6.38 -4.53
C LYS A 84 -31.00 -6.58 -4.66
N ARG A 85 -30.33 -7.11 -3.62
CA ARG A 85 -28.89 -7.45 -3.70
C ARG A 85 -28.62 -8.58 -4.69
N LYS A 86 -29.50 -9.59 -4.76
CA LYS A 86 -29.37 -10.69 -5.74
C LYS A 86 -29.57 -10.20 -7.17
N GLU A 87 -30.57 -9.35 -7.39
CA GLU A 87 -30.87 -8.77 -8.71
C GLU A 87 -29.70 -7.91 -9.21
N ARG A 88 -29.19 -6.98 -8.38
CA ARG A 88 -28.00 -6.17 -8.72
C ARG A 88 -26.76 -7.03 -8.96
N SER A 89 -26.62 -8.16 -8.27
CA SER A 89 -25.50 -9.09 -8.51
C SER A 89 -25.61 -9.78 -9.87
N GLN A 90 -26.82 -10.18 -10.30
CA GLN A 90 -27.04 -10.79 -11.60
C GLN A 90 -26.81 -9.80 -12.74
N GLU A 91 -27.31 -8.57 -12.61
CA GLU A 91 -27.12 -7.51 -13.60
C GLU A 91 -25.64 -7.16 -13.79
N ASN A 92 -24.88 -7.04 -12.69
CA ASN A 92 -23.44 -6.80 -12.74
C ASN A 92 -22.66 -7.95 -13.41
N GLU A 93 -23.13 -9.19 -13.26
CA GLU A 93 -22.55 -10.36 -13.94
C GLU A 93 -22.82 -10.31 -15.46
N GLU A 94 -24.03 -9.93 -15.86
CA GLU A 94 -24.37 -9.76 -17.28
C GLU A 94 -23.57 -8.64 -17.96
N ILE A 95 -23.46 -7.48 -17.31
CA ILE A 95 -22.63 -6.36 -17.78
C ILE A 95 -21.18 -6.81 -17.94
N SER A 96 -20.65 -7.57 -16.98
CA SER A 96 -19.30 -8.13 -17.04
C SER A 96 -19.12 -9.10 -18.22
N LYS A 97 -20.12 -9.94 -18.51
CA LYS A 97 -20.11 -10.84 -19.69
C LYS A 97 -20.11 -10.04 -21.00
N ILE A 98 -20.89 -8.96 -21.10
CA ILE A 98 -20.94 -8.09 -22.28
C ILE A 98 -19.59 -7.40 -22.52
N ILE A 99 -18.95 -6.86 -21.47
CA ILE A 99 -17.64 -6.21 -21.56
C ILE A 99 -16.57 -7.20 -22.04
N ARG A 100 -16.56 -8.43 -21.52
CA ARG A 100 -15.63 -9.49 -21.96
C ARG A 100 -15.82 -9.84 -23.44
N ARG A 101 -17.06 -9.96 -23.92
CA ARG A 101 -17.36 -10.19 -25.34
C ARG A 101 -16.87 -9.03 -26.23
N LYS A 102 -17.05 -7.78 -25.81
CA LYS A 102 -16.56 -6.60 -26.54
C LYS A 102 -15.02 -6.57 -26.61
N LYS A 103 -14.32 -6.85 -25.50
CA LYS A 103 -12.83 -6.90 -25.51
C LYS A 103 -12.29 -8.00 -26.42
N ASN A 104 -12.90 -9.19 -26.39
CA ASN A 104 -12.48 -10.30 -27.25
C ASN A 104 -12.69 -10.01 -28.74
N THR A 105 -13.82 -9.40 -29.11
CA THR A 105 -14.09 -9.02 -30.51
C THR A 105 -13.13 -7.93 -31.01
N GLU A 106 -12.76 -6.97 -30.15
CA GLU A 106 -11.77 -5.95 -30.49
C GLU A 106 -10.36 -6.55 -30.68
N ALA A 107 -9.93 -7.44 -29.78
CA ALA A 107 -8.66 -8.14 -29.90
C ALA A 107 -8.57 -8.97 -31.19
N GLN A 108 -9.67 -9.63 -31.56
CA GLN A 108 -9.74 -10.40 -32.81
C GLN A 108 -9.67 -9.50 -34.05
N ARG A 109 -10.28 -8.31 -34.01
CA ARG A 109 -10.16 -7.29 -35.08
C ARG A 109 -8.72 -6.79 -35.23
N LYS A 110 -8.01 -6.50 -34.14
CA LYS A 110 -6.61 -6.07 -34.16
C LYS A 110 -5.68 -7.15 -34.75
N ARG A 111 -5.86 -8.41 -34.36
CA ARG A 111 -5.10 -9.54 -34.94
C ARG A 111 -5.31 -9.69 -36.45
N ARG A 112 -6.55 -9.55 -36.94
CA ARG A 112 -6.86 -9.60 -38.37
C ARG A 112 -6.26 -8.43 -39.16
N ALA A 113 -6.18 -7.24 -38.56
CA ALA A 113 -5.54 -6.08 -39.19
C ALA A 113 -4.02 -6.28 -39.32
N HIS A 114 -3.36 -6.70 -38.25
CA HIS A 114 -1.92 -6.97 -38.26
C HIS A 114 -1.53 -8.08 -39.26
N LEU A 115 -2.35 -9.14 -39.36
CA LEU A 115 -2.10 -10.21 -40.34
C LEU A 115 -2.22 -9.73 -41.80
N LYS A 116 -3.08 -8.73 -42.07
CA LYS A 116 -3.18 -8.12 -43.40
C LYS A 116 -1.98 -7.24 -43.72
N GLU A 117 -1.44 -6.52 -42.73
CA GLU A 117 -0.22 -5.72 -42.92
C GLU A 117 1.00 -6.59 -43.20
N LEU A 118 1.14 -7.74 -42.52
CA LEU A 118 2.24 -8.67 -42.78
C LEU A 118 2.19 -9.24 -44.21
N LYS A 119 1.00 -9.64 -44.67
CA LYS A 119 0.83 -10.16 -46.04
C LYS A 119 1.15 -9.13 -47.12
N LEU A 120 0.82 -7.85 -46.88
CA LEU A 120 1.16 -6.76 -47.83
C LEU A 120 2.67 -6.49 -47.92
N LYS A 121 3.44 -6.79 -46.86
CA LYS A 121 4.89 -6.59 -46.86
C LYS A 121 5.64 -7.70 -47.59
N ASP A 122 5.13 -8.93 -47.56
CA ASP A 122 5.75 -10.06 -48.25
C ASP A 122 5.52 -10.02 -49.77
N GLU A 123 4.42 -9.42 -50.25
CA GLU A 123 4.12 -9.31 -51.68
C GLU A 123 4.96 -8.24 -52.42
N ASN A 124 5.68 -7.36 -51.72
CA ASN A 124 6.48 -6.28 -52.31
C ASN A 124 8.02 -6.49 -52.25
N PHE A 125 8.48 -7.72 -51.95
CA PHE A 125 9.92 -8.01 -51.91
C PHE A 125 10.46 -8.42 -53.30
N GLU A 126 10.61 -7.45 -54.20
CA GLU A 126 11.37 -7.67 -55.44
C GLU A 126 12.87 -7.80 -55.09
N ARG A 127 13.43 -9.00 -55.31
CA ARG A 127 14.89 -9.20 -55.22
C ARG A 127 15.56 -8.45 -56.37
N PRO A 128 16.59 -7.61 -56.11
CA PRO A 128 17.33 -6.97 -57.18
C PRO A 128 18.08 -8.04 -57.99
N LYS A 129 17.82 -8.10 -59.30
CA LYS A 129 18.60 -8.90 -60.25
C LYS A 129 19.96 -8.21 -60.45
N ARG A 130 21.05 -8.88 -60.07
CA ARG A 130 22.42 -8.44 -60.39
C ARG A 130 22.67 -8.66 -61.88
N THR A 131 23.35 -7.71 -62.52
CA THR A 131 23.76 -7.76 -63.92
C THR A 131 24.99 -8.66 -64.11
N PRO A 132 25.21 -9.23 -65.31
CA PRO A 132 26.26 -10.25 -65.54
C PRO A 132 27.71 -9.74 -65.53
N GLU A 133 27.94 -8.43 -65.41
CA GLU A 133 29.28 -7.82 -65.59
C GLU A 133 30.15 -7.82 -64.32
N GLU A 134 29.64 -8.25 -63.16
CA GLU A 134 30.41 -8.32 -61.91
C GLU A 134 31.01 -9.70 -61.62
N GLU A 135 30.88 -10.69 -62.52
CA GLU A 135 31.20 -12.08 -62.19
C GLU A 135 32.69 -12.47 -62.25
N ASP A 136 33.61 -11.64 -62.76
CA ASP A 136 35.05 -12.00 -62.82
C ASP A 136 36.03 -10.82 -62.59
N ALA A 137 35.81 -10.03 -61.54
CA ALA A 137 36.81 -9.03 -61.11
C ALA A 137 38.00 -9.70 -60.39
N TYR A 138 39.05 -10.06 -61.14
CA TYR A 138 40.33 -10.52 -60.58
C TYR A 138 40.96 -9.44 -59.68
N VAL A 139 41.06 -9.71 -58.38
CA VAL A 139 41.64 -8.78 -57.39
C VAL A 139 43.17 -8.69 -57.58
N ASN A 140 43.66 -7.50 -57.94
CA ASN A 140 45.09 -7.19 -58.07
C ASN A 140 45.90 -7.64 -56.82
N ARG A 141 46.95 -8.44 -57.05
CA ARG A 141 47.81 -9.00 -55.99
C ARG A 141 48.53 -7.88 -55.24
N LYS A 142 48.23 -7.71 -53.94
CA LYS A 142 48.98 -6.81 -53.05
C LYS A 142 50.12 -7.60 -52.37
N PRO A 143 51.40 -7.25 -52.59
CA PRO A 143 52.52 -7.97 -51.97
C PRO A 143 52.48 -7.86 -50.44
N GLY A 144 52.78 -8.95 -49.74
CA GLY A 144 52.75 -9.05 -48.27
C GLY A 144 51.46 -9.58 -47.66
N LYS A 145 50.37 -9.72 -48.41
CA LYS A 145 49.13 -10.37 -47.95
C LYS A 145 49.05 -11.81 -48.47
N LYS A 146 48.62 -12.75 -47.60
CA LYS A 146 48.44 -14.16 -47.97
C LYS A 146 47.47 -14.26 -49.16
N LEU A 147 47.85 -15.00 -50.21
CA LEU A 147 47.01 -15.21 -51.40
C LEU A 147 45.62 -15.73 -50.98
N GLN A 148 44.57 -15.03 -51.40
CA GLN A 148 43.21 -15.55 -51.27
C GLN A 148 43.05 -16.73 -52.23
N LYS A 149 42.77 -17.91 -51.70
CA LYS A 149 42.53 -19.11 -52.51
C LYS A 149 41.15 -18.96 -53.17
N THR A 150 41.12 -18.98 -54.50
CA THR A 150 39.93 -18.65 -55.30
C THR A 150 38.85 -19.75 -55.32
N ASN A 151 39.19 -20.99 -54.96
CA ASN A 151 38.26 -22.14 -54.97
C ASN A 151 38.22 -22.90 -53.64
N VAL A 152 38.18 -22.19 -52.51
CA VAL A 152 38.07 -22.85 -51.18
C VAL A 152 36.69 -22.60 -50.59
N THR A 153 35.90 -23.67 -50.53
CA THR A 153 34.64 -23.70 -49.79
C THR A 153 34.92 -23.44 -48.32
N ASN A 154 34.53 -22.26 -47.84
CA ASN A 154 34.71 -21.91 -46.45
C ASN A 154 33.70 -22.67 -45.57
N THR A 155 34.17 -23.69 -44.86
CA THR A 155 33.35 -24.54 -43.97
C THR A 155 33.23 -23.98 -42.54
N THR A 156 33.71 -22.76 -42.26
CA THR A 156 33.55 -22.14 -40.94
C THR A 156 32.12 -21.60 -40.78
N PHE A 157 31.20 -22.43 -40.30
CA PHE A 157 29.89 -21.98 -39.86
C PHE A 157 29.87 -21.75 -38.34
N LYS A 158 29.26 -20.65 -37.90
CA LYS A 158 28.98 -20.38 -36.48
C LYS A 158 27.51 -20.65 -36.22
N ALA A 159 27.20 -21.83 -35.68
CA ALA A 159 25.85 -22.13 -35.22
C ALA A 159 25.64 -21.54 -33.82
N LYS A 160 24.62 -20.69 -33.65
CA LYS A 160 24.20 -20.21 -32.33
C LYS A 160 23.09 -21.13 -31.82
N PRO A 161 23.19 -21.67 -30.60
CA PRO A 161 22.13 -22.51 -30.05
C PRO A 161 20.86 -21.69 -29.86
N LEU A 162 19.73 -22.23 -30.33
CA LEU A 162 18.40 -21.72 -30.01
C LEU A 162 18.06 -22.13 -28.57
N VAL A 163 18.17 -21.19 -27.64
CA VAL A 163 17.71 -21.40 -26.25
C VAL A 163 16.20 -21.20 -26.23
N ILE A 164 15.46 -22.31 -26.27
CA ILE A 164 14.02 -22.29 -26.03
C ILE A 164 13.83 -22.16 -24.53
N LEU A 165 13.22 -21.06 -24.09
CA LEU A 165 12.78 -20.91 -22.71
C LEU A 165 11.81 -22.06 -22.41
N ASN A 166 12.18 -22.96 -21.49
CA ASN A 166 11.32 -24.04 -21.01
C ASN A 166 10.03 -23.44 -20.44
N ARG A 167 9.01 -23.30 -21.27
CA ARG A 167 7.68 -22.83 -20.88
C ARG A 167 6.95 -23.98 -20.18
N LEU A 168 7.29 -24.25 -18.91
CA LEU A 168 6.52 -25.08 -17.96
C LEU A 168 5.72 -26.23 -18.61
N SER A 169 6.37 -27.03 -19.45
CA SER A 169 5.78 -28.21 -20.05
C SER A 169 6.43 -29.44 -19.45
N ASP A 170 6.29 -29.57 -18.13
CA ASP A 170 6.43 -30.84 -17.42
C ASP A 170 5.49 -30.76 -16.21
N LYS A 171 4.18 -30.81 -16.50
CA LYS A 171 3.24 -31.42 -15.55
C LYS A 171 3.53 -32.91 -15.57
N LYS A 172 4.63 -33.34 -14.93
CA LYS A 172 4.71 -34.72 -14.46
C LYS A 172 3.65 -34.84 -13.37
N THR A 173 2.61 -35.58 -13.75
CA THR A 173 1.61 -36.19 -12.88
C THR A 173 2.33 -37.10 -11.89
N ASP A 174 2.83 -36.54 -10.79
CA ASP A 174 3.04 -37.32 -9.57
C ASP A 174 1.79 -37.15 -8.71
N ASP A 175 0.80 -37.96 -9.03
CA ASP A 175 -0.26 -38.35 -8.11
C ASP A 175 0.33 -39.22 -6.99
N SER A 176 1.12 -38.62 -6.09
CA SER A 176 1.27 -39.13 -4.73
C SER A 176 1.86 -38.05 -3.82
N THR A 177 1.04 -37.68 -2.83
CA THR A 177 1.41 -37.16 -1.51
C THR A 177 2.29 -35.90 -1.44
N THR A 178 1.66 -34.80 -0.98
CA THR A 178 2.28 -33.56 -0.49
C THR A 178 3.05 -32.74 -1.54
N ASN A 179 2.31 -31.83 -2.19
CA ASN A 179 2.83 -30.67 -2.90
C ASN A 179 4.00 -30.01 -2.11
N LYS A 180 5.24 -30.32 -2.47
CA LYS A 180 6.43 -29.56 -2.07
C LYS A 180 6.37 -28.22 -2.78
N VAL A 181 5.45 -27.37 -2.35
CA VAL A 181 5.36 -26.02 -2.87
C VAL A 181 6.62 -25.30 -2.45
N ASN A 182 7.47 -25.00 -3.42
CA ASN A 182 8.65 -24.20 -3.18
C ASN A 182 8.23 -22.77 -2.80
N LEU A 183 8.68 -22.29 -1.64
CA LEU A 183 8.44 -20.94 -1.16
C LEU A 183 8.87 -19.90 -2.21
N TYR A 184 10.00 -20.13 -2.88
CA TYR A 184 10.55 -19.24 -3.90
C TYR A 184 9.61 -19.05 -5.09
N GLU A 185 9.02 -20.14 -5.59
CA GLU A 185 8.05 -20.05 -6.68
C GLU A 185 6.79 -19.28 -6.29
N VAL A 186 6.36 -19.40 -5.03
CA VAL A 186 5.20 -18.64 -4.55
C VAL A 186 5.55 -17.15 -4.47
N LEU A 187 6.72 -16.80 -3.93
CA LEU A 187 7.19 -15.42 -3.84
C LEU A 187 7.35 -14.77 -5.22
N GLU A 188 7.90 -15.48 -6.21
CA GLU A 188 7.98 -14.97 -7.59
C GLU A 188 6.59 -14.67 -8.16
N LYS A 189 5.61 -15.53 -7.88
CA LYS A 189 4.24 -15.37 -8.35
C LYS A 189 3.45 -14.29 -7.58
N LEU A 190 3.95 -13.78 -6.45
CA LEU A 190 3.40 -12.62 -5.75
C LEU A 190 3.72 -11.28 -6.46
N HIS A 191 4.59 -11.27 -7.47
CA HIS A 191 4.79 -10.08 -8.32
C HIS A 191 3.74 -9.92 -9.42
N HIS A 192 2.80 -10.87 -9.55
CA HIS A 192 1.83 -10.83 -10.63
C HIS A 192 0.77 -9.74 -10.39
N LEU A 193 0.48 -8.90 -11.39
CA LEU A 193 -0.48 -7.79 -11.28
C LEU A 193 -1.96 -8.20 -11.21
N ASN A 194 -2.26 -9.51 -11.19
CA ASN A 194 -3.64 -9.99 -11.22
C ASN A 194 -4.09 -10.32 -9.81
N GLU A 195 -5.11 -9.61 -9.31
CA GLU A 195 -5.63 -9.79 -7.96
C GLU A 195 -6.04 -11.24 -7.67
N SER A 196 -6.70 -11.94 -8.59
CA SER A 196 -7.12 -13.34 -8.36
C SER A 196 -5.93 -14.28 -8.19
N THR A 197 -4.87 -14.04 -8.97
CA THR A 197 -3.61 -14.78 -8.87
C THR A 197 -2.91 -14.45 -7.56
N LEU A 198 -2.88 -13.18 -7.15
CA LEU A 198 -2.32 -12.76 -5.86
C LEU A 198 -3.05 -13.39 -4.67
N ILE A 199 -4.38 -13.36 -4.65
CA ILE A 199 -5.18 -13.99 -3.59
C ILE A 199 -4.81 -15.47 -3.47
N HIS A 200 -4.84 -16.20 -4.58
CA HIS A 200 -4.50 -17.63 -4.59
C HIS A 200 -3.06 -17.89 -4.10
N ASN A 201 -2.10 -17.07 -4.52
CA ASN A 201 -0.71 -17.24 -4.12
C ASN A 201 -0.45 -16.85 -2.66
N LEU A 202 -1.12 -15.82 -2.14
CA LEU A 202 -1.06 -15.46 -0.73
C LEU A 202 -1.73 -16.51 0.16
N GLU A 203 -2.85 -17.08 -0.28
CA GLU A 203 -3.48 -18.24 0.40
C GLU A 203 -2.55 -19.45 0.39
N ARG A 204 -1.86 -19.71 -0.73
CA ARG A 204 -0.85 -20.77 -0.83
C ARG A 204 0.35 -20.49 0.08
N PHE A 205 0.81 -19.24 0.15
CA PHE A 205 1.87 -18.81 1.07
C PHE A 205 1.47 -19.07 2.52
N LEU A 206 0.27 -18.66 2.93
CA LEU A 206 -0.25 -18.93 4.28
C LEU A 206 -0.31 -20.43 4.58
N LYS A 207 -0.78 -21.25 3.63
CA LYS A 207 -0.83 -22.71 3.79
C LYS A 207 0.55 -23.36 3.98
N LEU A 208 1.63 -22.70 3.55
CA LEU A 208 3.00 -23.19 3.75
C LEU A 208 3.59 -22.73 5.07
N VAL A 209 3.39 -21.45 5.39
CA VAL A 209 4.01 -20.80 6.55
C VAL A 209 3.31 -21.15 7.85
N VAL A 210 1.98 -21.31 7.84
CA VAL A 210 1.21 -21.65 9.05
C VAL A 210 1.66 -22.98 9.68
N PRO A 211 1.82 -24.10 8.93
CA PRO A 211 2.32 -25.34 9.51
C PRO A 211 3.83 -25.32 9.77
N ASN A 212 4.61 -24.47 9.08
CA ASN A 212 6.07 -24.44 9.18
C ASN A 212 6.56 -22.99 9.39
N PRO A 213 6.46 -22.44 10.62
CA PRO A 213 6.83 -21.06 10.91
C PRO A 213 8.32 -20.77 10.68
N GLU A 214 9.19 -21.78 10.80
CA GLU A 214 10.62 -21.67 10.50
C GLU A 214 10.89 -21.22 9.06
N LEU A 215 10.03 -21.59 8.09
CA LEU A 215 10.17 -21.15 6.71
C LEU A 215 10.02 -19.63 6.58
N LEU A 216 9.14 -19.02 7.38
CA LEU A 216 8.99 -17.57 7.41
C LEU A 216 10.21 -16.92 8.06
N GLN A 217 10.65 -17.43 9.22
CA GLN A 217 11.78 -16.91 9.98
C GLN A 217 13.07 -16.92 9.16
N ASN A 218 13.38 -18.03 8.50
CA ASN A 218 14.64 -18.21 7.75
C ASN A 218 14.68 -17.43 6.43
N ASN A 219 13.55 -16.92 5.94
CA ASN A 219 13.45 -16.28 4.63
C ASN A 219 12.92 -14.84 4.68
N LEU A 220 12.91 -14.20 5.86
CA LEU A 220 12.38 -12.84 6.03
C LEU A 220 13.00 -11.81 5.09
N SER A 221 14.32 -11.89 4.88
CA SER A 221 15.05 -11.01 3.96
C SER A 221 14.49 -11.00 2.53
N LYS A 222 13.87 -12.12 2.10
CA LYS A 222 13.26 -12.25 0.78
C LYS A 222 11.75 -12.05 0.81
N ILE A 223 11.10 -12.39 1.91
CA ILE A 223 9.64 -12.27 2.07
C ILE A 223 9.23 -10.81 2.25
N ILE A 224 9.92 -10.06 3.11
CA ILE A 224 9.57 -8.68 3.45
C ILE A 224 9.54 -7.76 2.21
N PRO A 225 10.53 -7.76 1.30
CA PRO A 225 10.45 -6.93 0.10
C PRO A 225 9.28 -7.29 -0.83
N VAL A 226 8.90 -8.57 -0.89
CA VAL A 226 7.84 -9.06 -1.77
C VAL A 226 6.46 -8.71 -1.20
N VAL A 227 6.24 -9.05 0.06
CA VAL A 227 4.96 -8.83 0.75
C VAL A 227 4.79 -7.34 1.12
N GLY A 228 5.86 -6.68 1.55
CA GLY A 228 5.86 -5.27 1.94
C GLY A 228 5.44 -4.36 0.79
N ARG A 229 5.90 -4.61 -0.44
CA ARG A 229 5.45 -3.87 -1.63
C ARG A 229 3.94 -3.95 -1.87
N LEU A 230 3.30 -5.03 -1.43
CA LEU A 230 1.85 -5.16 -1.56
C LEU A 230 1.11 -4.20 -0.60
N ILE A 231 1.69 -3.81 0.54
CA ILE A 231 1.04 -2.90 1.51
C ILE A 231 0.59 -1.59 0.84
N HIS A 232 1.41 -1.07 -0.09
CA HIS A 232 1.17 0.17 -0.81
C HIS A 232 0.86 -0.05 -2.30
N TRP A 233 0.38 -1.23 -2.69
CA TRP A 233 0.07 -1.53 -4.09
C TRP A 233 -1.33 -1.05 -4.50
N GLU A 234 -1.41 -0.10 -5.45
CA GLU A 234 -2.66 0.57 -5.85
C GLU A 234 -3.76 -0.38 -6.33
N GLY A 235 -3.39 -1.57 -6.79
CA GLY A 235 -4.33 -2.61 -7.21
C GLY A 235 -5.07 -3.30 -6.07
N ILE A 236 -4.87 -2.93 -4.80
CA ILE A 236 -5.65 -3.47 -3.69
C ILE A 236 -7.03 -2.81 -3.62
N THR A 237 -7.93 -3.26 -4.49
CA THR A 237 -9.34 -2.85 -4.46
C THR A 237 -10.22 -3.88 -3.75
N ASN A 238 -9.85 -5.16 -3.86
CA ASN A 238 -10.62 -6.28 -3.37
C ASN A 238 -10.42 -6.56 -1.87
N ASP A 239 -11.53 -6.58 -1.11
CA ASP A 239 -11.57 -6.87 0.32
C ASP A 239 -10.98 -8.25 0.66
N ARG A 240 -11.20 -9.25 -0.19
CA ARG A 240 -10.63 -10.59 0.01
C ARG A 240 -9.11 -10.55 -0.07
N LEU A 241 -8.56 -9.81 -1.04
CA LEU A 241 -7.11 -9.63 -1.14
C LEU A 241 -6.56 -8.92 0.09
N ARG A 242 -7.23 -7.86 0.57
CA ARG A 242 -6.86 -7.16 1.81
C ARG A 242 -6.85 -8.09 3.02
N ASN A 243 -7.88 -8.92 3.16
CA ASN A 243 -8.00 -9.82 4.30
C ASN A 243 -6.92 -10.90 4.29
N VAL A 244 -6.62 -11.49 3.11
CA VAL A 244 -5.56 -12.50 3.00
C VAL A 244 -4.19 -11.87 3.21
N LEU A 245 -3.92 -10.70 2.62
CA LEU A 245 -2.66 -9.97 2.85
C LEU A 245 -2.51 -9.56 4.32
N GLY A 246 -3.57 -9.08 4.95
CA GLY A 246 -3.60 -8.75 6.38
C GLY A 246 -3.25 -9.94 7.26
N LYS A 247 -3.71 -11.15 6.92
CA LYS A 247 -3.31 -12.38 7.63
C LYS A 247 -1.82 -12.69 7.47
N VAL A 248 -1.26 -12.48 6.27
CA VAL A 248 0.20 -12.65 6.03
C VAL A 248 0.99 -11.64 6.85
N LEU A 249 0.61 -10.36 6.80
CA LEU A 249 1.26 -9.29 7.54
C LEU A 249 1.17 -9.51 9.04
N TYR A 250 0.01 -9.94 9.55
CA TYR A 250 -0.16 -10.32 10.96
C TYR A 250 0.86 -11.40 11.36
N ARG A 251 1.04 -12.45 10.53
CA ARG A 251 2.04 -13.49 10.81
C ARG A 251 3.47 -12.97 10.85
N ILE A 252 3.81 -11.97 10.03
CA ILE A 252 5.12 -11.31 10.09
C ILE A 252 5.24 -10.49 11.38
N CYS A 253 4.24 -9.70 11.75
CA CYS A 253 4.30 -8.83 12.92
C CYS A 253 4.41 -9.60 14.24
N ILE A 254 3.81 -10.79 14.36
CA ILE A 254 3.84 -11.60 15.59
C ILE A 254 5.10 -12.47 15.75
N LEU A 255 6.08 -12.35 14.85
CA LEU A 255 7.32 -13.11 14.97
C LEU A 255 8.07 -12.71 16.25
N PRO A 256 8.87 -13.60 16.84
CA PRO A 256 9.75 -13.24 17.94
C PRO A 256 10.64 -12.04 17.59
N GLU A 257 10.87 -11.18 18.59
CA GLU A 257 11.56 -9.90 18.37
C GLU A 257 13.00 -10.08 17.89
N ASN A 258 13.73 -11.06 18.42
CA ASN A 258 15.07 -11.44 17.98
C ASN A 258 15.14 -11.81 16.48
N ILE A 259 14.03 -12.27 15.89
CA ILE A 259 13.97 -12.66 14.48
C ILE A 259 13.57 -11.49 13.58
N LEU A 260 12.60 -10.67 14.00
CA LEU A 260 12.11 -9.56 13.18
C LEU A 260 12.99 -8.30 13.30
N SER A 261 13.66 -8.10 14.45
CA SER A 261 14.46 -6.90 14.73
C SER A 261 15.48 -6.55 13.63
N PRO A 262 16.26 -7.49 13.07
CA PRO A 262 17.20 -7.19 11.97
C PRO A 262 16.53 -6.67 10.70
N HIS A 263 15.24 -6.96 10.51
CA HIS A 263 14.46 -6.57 9.33
C HIS A 263 13.41 -5.50 9.65
N PHE A 264 13.33 -5.05 10.91
CA PHE A 264 12.25 -4.20 11.39
C PHE A 264 12.15 -2.88 10.63
N ASN A 265 13.27 -2.15 10.52
CA ASN A 265 13.30 -0.87 9.80
C ASN A 265 12.91 -1.03 8.33
N HIS A 266 13.41 -2.08 7.67
CA HIS A 266 13.06 -2.35 6.28
C HIS A 266 11.55 -2.65 6.11
N PHE A 267 10.95 -3.39 7.04
CA PHE A 267 9.51 -3.62 7.04
C PHE A 267 8.72 -2.33 7.33
N CYS A 268 9.18 -1.52 8.30
CA CYS A 268 8.59 -0.22 8.63
C CYS A 268 8.62 0.75 7.45
N THR A 269 9.63 0.72 6.58
CA THR A 269 9.63 1.53 5.35
C THR A 269 8.38 1.24 4.49
N PHE A 270 8.01 -0.03 4.31
CA PHE A 270 6.80 -0.38 3.54
C PHE A 270 5.50 0.03 4.24
N VAL A 271 5.45 -0.13 5.58
CA VAL A 271 4.30 0.26 6.38
C VAL A 271 4.09 1.78 6.37
N THR A 272 5.16 2.55 6.50
CA THR A 272 5.12 4.02 6.48
C THR A 272 4.77 4.56 5.10
N LEU A 273 5.24 3.93 4.02
CA LEU A 273 4.80 4.22 2.65
C LEU A 273 3.29 3.97 2.47
N GLY A 274 2.78 2.85 3.01
CA GLY A 274 1.34 2.57 2.98
C GLY A 274 0.51 3.57 3.79
N LEU A 275 1.04 4.06 4.90
CA LEU A 275 0.41 5.09 5.74
C LEU A 275 0.33 6.45 5.02
N ALA A 276 1.35 6.79 4.22
CA ALA A 276 1.41 8.00 3.42
C ALA A 276 0.57 7.94 2.13
N HIS A 277 0.02 6.77 1.78
CA HIS A 277 -0.70 6.59 0.52
C HIS A 277 -2.02 7.37 0.49
N CYS A 278 -2.44 7.83 -0.70
CA CYS A 278 -3.72 8.52 -0.90
C CYS A 278 -4.99 7.65 -0.70
N LYS A 279 -4.88 6.31 -0.72
CA LYS A 279 -6.03 5.40 -0.66
C LYS A 279 -6.25 4.92 0.77
N MET A 280 -7.49 5.03 1.25
CA MET A 280 -7.84 4.67 2.63
C MET A 280 -7.59 3.20 2.96
N SER A 281 -7.83 2.30 2.00
CA SER A 281 -7.63 0.86 2.18
C SER A 281 -6.20 0.48 2.58
N MET A 282 -5.20 1.21 2.08
CA MET A 282 -3.78 0.99 2.38
C MET A 282 -3.39 1.63 3.70
N LYS A 283 -3.94 2.80 4.00
CA LYS A 283 -3.79 3.43 5.32
C LYS A 283 -4.30 2.50 6.41
N ILE A 284 -5.50 1.94 6.25
CA ILE A 284 -6.08 0.95 7.19
C ILE A 284 -5.17 -0.26 7.35
N LEU A 285 -4.67 -0.83 6.25
CA LEU A 285 -3.77 -1.98 6.32
C LEU A 285 -2.47 -1.64 7.06
N SER A 286 -1.93 -0.45 6.82
CA SER A 286 -0.72 0.05 7.47
C SER A 286 -0.96 0.30 8.95
N LEU A 287 -2.07 0.92 9.33
CA LEU A 287 -2.49 1.13 10.73
C LEU A 287 -2.66 -0.20 11.47
N LYS A 288 -3.23 -1.22 10.82
CA LYS A 288 -3.28 -2.59 11.38
C LYS A 288 -1.87 -3.12 11.63
N CYS A 289 -0.94 -2.93 10.70
CA CYS A 289 0.46 -3.35 10.89
C CYS A 289 1.12 -2.59 12.04
N ILE A 290 0.96 -1.26 12.12
CA ILE A 290 1.50 -0.42 13.20
C ILE A 290 0.96 -0.88 14.55
N ASN A 291 -0.37 -1.07 14.65
CA ASN A 291 -1.01 -1.57 15.85
C ASN A 291 -0.37 -2.90 16.30
N GLN A 292 -0.21 -3.85 15.38
CA GLN A 292 0.41 -5.13 15.70
C GLN A 292 1.89 -5.02 16.07
N LEU A 293 2.69 -4.26 15.29
CA LEU A 293 4.12 -4.06 15.55
C LEU A 293 4.35 -3.40 16.91
N THR A 294 3.55 -2.41 17.28
CA THR A 294 3.66 -1.76 18.60
C THR A 294 3.25 -2.66 19.76
N GLN A 295 2.47 -3.72 19.51
CA GLN A 295 2.13 -4.69 20.54
C GLN A 295 3.19 -5.79 20.68
N SER A 296 3.70 -6.32 19.56
CA SER A 296 4.60 -7.47 19.54
C SER A 296 6.09 -7.13 19.50
N GLN A 297 6.47 -5.97 18.97
CA GLN A 297 7.86 -5.57 18.69
C GLN A 297 8.23 -4.29 19.45
N LYS A 298 7.98 -4.28 20.76
CA LYS A 298 8.01 -3.03 21.53
C LYS A 298 9.39 -2.39 21.52
N SER A 299 10.45 -3.15 21.77
CA SER A 299 11.81 -2.58 21.88
C SER A 299 12.31 -2.02 20.54
N SER A 300 11.97 -2.69 19.43
CA SER A 300 12.31 -2.26 18.07
C SER A 300 11.48 -1.05 17.64
N ALA A 301 10.20 -1.01 18.01
CA ALA A 301 9.30 0.10 17.72
C ALA A 301 9.71 1.39 18.46
N VAL A 302 10.14 1.29 19.74
CA VAL A 302 10.66 2.44 20.51
C VAL A 302 11.81 3.13 19.78
N LYS A 303 12.71 2.35 19.17
CA LYS A 303 13.95 2.84 18.55
C LYS A 303 13.73 3.40 17.14
N SER A 304 12.58 3.13 16.51
CA SER A 304 12.35 3.50 15.11
C SER A 304 11.83 4.93 14.95
N ARG A 305 12.75 5.88 14.72
CA ARG A 305 12.43 7.28 14.41
C ARG A 305 11.57 7.43 13.14
N GLU A 306 11.73 6.55 12.16
CA GLU A 306 10.93 6.53 10.94
C GLU A 306 9.47 6.22 11.23
N LEU A 307 9.20 5.14 11.98
CA LEU A 307 7.85 4.76 12.38
C LEU A 307 7.21 5.88 13.22
N PHE A 308 7.97 6.43 14.18
CA PHE A 308 7.52 7.52 15.03
C PHE A 308 7.09 8.75 14.21
N THR A 309 8.00 9.27 13.40
CA THR A 309 7.74 10.49 12.61
C THR A 309 6.63 10.28 11.59
N ALA A 310 6.56 9.12 10.92
CA ALA A 310 5.51 8.82 9.96
C ALA A 310 4.13 8.75 10.61
N PHE A 311 4.01 8.09 11.78
CA PHE A 311 2.74 7.99 12.49
C PHE A 311 2.28 9.35 13.03
N LEU A 312 3.18 10.16 13.59
CA LEU A 312 2.82 11.50 14.09
C LEU A 312 2.44 12.48 12.97
N ARG A 313 3.12 12.42 11.82
CA ARG A 313 2.72 13.18 10.62
C ARG A 313 1.35 12.75 10.11
N PHE A 314 1.06 11.46 10.16
CA PHE A 314 -0.26 10.94 9.81
C PHE A 314 -1.34 11.50 10.73
N LEU A 315 -1.15 11.48 12.06
CA LEU A 315 -2.08 12.05 13.04
C LEU A 315 -2.30 13.57 12.84
N ALA A 316 -1.22 14.30 12.56
CA ALA A 316 -1.28 15.74 12.34
C ALA A 316 -2.03 16.12 11.06
N CYS A 317 -2.02 15.27 10.02
CA CYS A 317 -2.65 15.55 8.73
C CYS A 317 -4.14 15.87 8.88
N ASP A 318 -4.56 17.04 8.39
CA ASP A 318 -5.98 17.46 8.34
C ASP A 318 -6.85 16.48 7.55
N CYS A 319 -6.21 15.70 6.68
CA CYS A 319 -6.82 14.65 5.90
C CYS A 319 -7.40 13.51 6.74
N VAL A 320 -7.15 13.42 8.06
CA VAL A 320 -7.65 12.35 8.93
C VAL A 320 -9.11 12.56 9.37
N VAL A 321 -9.59 13.81 9.45
CA VAL A 321 -10.88 14.09 10.12
C VAL A 321 -11.92 14.70 9.17
N GLY A 322 -11.51 15.46 8.15
CA GLY A 322 -12.47 16.12 7.26
C GLY A 322 -13.05 15.25 6.14
N LYS A 323 -12.42 14.12 5.78
CA LYS A 323 -12.77 13.33 4.56
C LYS A 323 -12.64 11.81 4.70
N GLN A 324 -12.25 11.28 5.86
CA GLN A 324 -12.07 9.82 6.01
C GLN A 324 -13.35 9.16 6.49
N THR A 325 -13.48 7.89 6.12
CA THR A 325 -14.53 7.02 6.65
C THR A 325 -14.32 6.82 8.15
N SER A 326 -15.41 6.66 8.91
CA SER A 326 -15.41 6.27 10.33
C SER A 326 -14.41 5.14 10.62
N GLU A 327 -14.28 4.21 9.66
CA GLU A 327 -13.34 3.08 9.70
C GLU A 327 -11.87 3.49 9.90
N VAL A 328 -11.33 4.49 9.18
CA VAL A 328 -9.91 4.83 9.34
C VAL A 328 -9.65 5.49 10.70
N MET A 329 -10.60 6.28 11.19
CA MET A 329 -10.51 6.87 12.53
C MET A 329 -10.49 5.79 13.60
N GLU A 330 -11.35 4.76 13.48
CA GLU A 330 -11.37 3.61 14.37
C GLU A 330 -10.01 2.90 14.40
N TYR A 331 -9.43 2.57 13.25
CA TYR A 331 -8.11 1.92 13.20
C TYR A 331 -6.96 2.81 13.66
N THR A 332 -7.06 4.12 13.44
CA THR A 332 -6.06 5.09 13.92
C THR A 332 -6.10 5.15 15.44
N PHE A 333 -7.28 5.24 16.03
CA PHE A 333 -7.48 5.24 17.47
C PHE A 333 -7.03 3.91 18.10
N ALA A 334 -7.38 2.78 17.47
CA ALA A 334 -6.93 1.46 17.90
C ALA A 334 -5.40 1.30 17.87
N ALA A 335 -4.71 1.92 16.90
CA ALA A 335 -3.24 1.92 16.82
C ALA A 335 -2.59 2.91 17.81
N LEU A 336 -3.27 4.02 18.14
CA LEU A 336 -2.73 5.10 18.95
C LEU A 336 -2.41 4.66 20.38
N GLY A 337 -3.30 3.91 21.04
CA GLY A 337 -3.07 3.44 22.40
C GLY A 337 -1.78 2.60 22.53
N PRO A 338 -1.67 1.48 21.79
CA PRO A 338 -0.45 0.68 21.73
C PRO A 338 0.78 1.49 21.35
N PHE A 339 0.69 2.34 20.33
CA PHE A 339 1.79 3.20 19.91
C PHE A 339 2.32 4.10 21.03
N VAL A 340 1.45 4.80 21.77
CA VAL A 340 1.89 5.66 22.89
C VAL A 340 2.43 4.81 24.04
N SER A 341 1.79 3.68 24.35
CA SER A 341 2.22 2.80 25.44
C SER A 341 3.60 2.16 25.23
N VAL A 342 4.05 2.01 23.98
CA VAL A 342 5.41 1.56 23.69
C VAL A 342 6.46 2.50 24.30
N TYR A 343 6.18 3.81 24.37
CA TYR A 343 7.09 4.80 24.95
C TYR A 343 6.91 5.02 26.45
N THR A 344 5.84 4.48 27.07
CA THR A 344 5.65 4.54 28.53
C THR A 344 6.46 3.50 29.27
N LEU A 345 6.85 2.42 28.58
CA LEU A 345 7.70 1.40 29.13
C LEU A 345 8.92 2.09 29.70
N LYS A 346 9.04 2.00 31.04
CA LYS A 346 10.31 2.29 31.69
C LYS A 346 11.32 1.51 30.89
N SER A 347 12.32 2.21 30.32
CA SER A 347 13.57 1.58 29.90
C SER A 347 13.85 0.54 30.97
N GLU A 348 13.64 -0.73 30.64
CA GLU A 348 14.07 -1.80 31.51
C GLU A 348 15.51 -1.43 31.81
N LYS A 349 15.87 -1.45 33.10
CA LYS A 349 17.28 -1.37 33.45
C LYS A 349 17.95 -2.36 32.52
N ASP A 350 18.94 -1.93 31.75
CA ASP A 350 19.73 -2.83 30.93
C ASP A 350 20.01 -4.07 31.79
N ASP A 351 19.86 -5.28 31.24
CA ASP A 351 19.94 -6.55 31.99
C ASP A 351 21.24 -6.71 32.82
N ASN A 352 22.19 -5.80 32.64
CA ASN A 352 23.42 -5.65 33.42
C ASN A 352 23.27 -4.87 34.74
N GLY A 353 22.11 -4.26 35.06
CA GLY A 353 21.91 -3.55 36.33
C GLY A 353 22.83 -2.34 36.56
N ASN A 354 23.68 -1.99 35.58
CA ASN A 354 24.65 -0.91 35.70
C ASN A 354 23.95 0.42 35.49
N PHE A 355 23.53 1.04 36.59
CA PHE A 355 23.57 2.48 36.65
C PHE A 355 25.02 2.89 36.36
N LEU A 356 25.24 3.81 35.43
CA LEU A 356 26.40 4.70 35.51
C LEU A 356 26.25 5.47 36.83
N SER A 357 26.62 4.84 37.95
CA SER A 357 26.76 5.52 39.23
C SER A 357 28.07 6.26 39.16
N ILE A 358 28.01 7.52 38.75
CA ILE A 358 29.09 8.46 39.02
C ILE A 358 29.11 8.63 40.54
N LYS A 359 29.94 7.86 41.23
CA LYS A 359 30.19 8.06 42.66
C LYS A 359 31.15 9.23 42.77
N ILE A 360 30.59 10.42 43.02
CA ILE A 360 31.39 11.58 43.40
C ILE A 360 31.77 11.40 44.87
N HIS A 361 32.99 10.93 45.13
CA HIS A 361 33.61 11.11 46.43
C HIS A 361 34.49 12.36 46.39
N ASN A 362 34.39 13.16 47.45
CA ASN A 362 35.04 14.45 47.68
C ASN A 362 36.33 14.64 46.85
N ASN A 363 36.21 15.39 45.74
CA ASN A 363 37.26 15.91 44.86
C ASN A 363 37.99 14.97 43.88
N SER A 364 37.48 13.79 43.54
CA SER A 364 37.96 13.06 42.35
C SER A 364 36.85 12.34 41.57
N ILE A 365 36.88 12.47 40.24
CA ILE A 365 36.02 11.75 39.31
C ILE A 365 36.85 10.61 38.72
N GLU A 366 36.57 9.38 39.11
CA GLU A 366 37.09 8.19 38.44
C GLU A 366 36.02 7.65 37.49
N VAL A 367 36.34 7.64 36.19
CA VAL A 367 35.53 7.01 35.14
C VAL A 367 36.28 5.75 34.73
N GLU A 368 35.83 4.60 35.20
CA GLU A 368 36.27 3.32 34.62
C GLU A 368 35.52 3.10 33.31
N SER A 369 36.22 3.38 32.20
CA SER A 369 35.81 3.00 30.86
C SER A 369 36.53 1.70 30.51
N GLU A 370 35.80 0.59 30.42
CA GLU A 370 36.29 -0.57 29.69
C GLU A 370 36.48 -0.16 28.22
N ALA A 371 37.67 -0.42 27.68
CA ALA A 371 38.01 -0.07 26.31
C ALA A 371 37.10 -0.82 25.32
N PRO A 372 36.60 -0.18 24.25
CA PRO A 372 35.82 -0.88 23.24
C PRO A 372 36.71 -1.90 22.54
N GLU A 373 36.21 -3.12 22.42
CA GLU A 373 36.81 -4.17 21.60
C GLU A 373 37.10 -3.64 20.19
N ILE A 374 38.27 -4.01 19.66
CA ILE A 374 38.75 -3.62 18.34
C ILE A 374 37.81 -4.24 17.30
N ILE A 375 36.91 -3.41 16.74
CA ILE A 375 36.01 -3.78 15.65
C ILE A 375 36.83 -3.91 14.36
N ASP A 376 36.69 -5.05 13.69
CA ASP A 376 37.35 -5.40 12.42
C ASP A 376 37.06 -4.34 11.33
N PRO A 377 38.08 -3.68 10.75
CA PRO A 377 37.92 -2.61 9.76
C PRO A 377 37.32 -3.08 8.42
N PHE A 378 37.07 -4.37 8.23
CA PHE A 378 36.47 -4.93 7.00
C PHE A 378 35.02 -5.40 7.13
N GLU A 379 34.36 -5.22 8.28
CA GLU A 379 32.90 -5.28 8.32
C GLU A 379 32.33 -4.03 7.64
N PHE A 380 32.01 -4.17 6.36
CA PHE A 380 31.20 -3.20 5.63
C PHE A 380 29.86 -3.04 6.37
N LYS A 381 29.76 -1.98 7.20
CA LYS A 381 28.48 -1.39 7.57
C LYS A 381 27.78 -0.99 6.28
N VAL A 382 26.99 -1.91 5.73
CA VAL A 382 25.88 -1.58 4.82
C VAL A 382 25.22 -0.37 5.43
N CYS A 383 25.14 0.74 4.71
CA CYS A 383 24.64 2.04 5.18
C CYS A 383 23.30 1.90 5.91
N GLY A 384 23.35 1.52 7.19
CA GLY A 384 22.24 1.55 8.10
C GLY A 384 22.05 3.01 8.43
N PHE A 385 20.87 3.53 8.14
CA PHE A 385 20.37 4.76 8.74
C PHE A 385 20.84 4.83 10.20
N GLY A 386 21.49 5.94 10.53
CA GLY A 386 22.41 6.06 11.67
C GLY A 386 21.95 5.34 12.94
N SER A 387 22.88 4.64 13.56
CA SER A 387 22.78 3.98 14.85
C SER A 387 22.62 4.99 16.00
N GLN A 388 21.63 5.87 15.93
CA GLN A 388 21.16 6.58 17.11
C GLN A 388 20.20 5.61 17.81
N SER A 389 20.74 4.96 18.85
CA SER A 389 20.10 3.94 19.68
C SER A 389 18.92 4.45 20.51
N ASP A 390 18.71 5.76 20.52
CA ASP A 390 17.88 6.39 21.52
C ASP A 390 16.46 6.59 20.99
N SER A 391 15.50 6.28 21.86
CA SER A 391 14.07 6.54 21.62
C SER A 391 13.87 7.99 21.17
N PRO A 392 13.05 8.28 20.14
CA PRO A 392 12.73 9.67 19.75
C PRO A 392 12.19 10.51 20.91
N VAL A 393 11.59 9.86 21.91
CA VAL A 393 10.99 10.49 23.09
C VAL A 393 12.04 10.76 24.20
N SER A 394 13.30 10.36 24.01
CA SER A 394 14.41 10.81 24.85
C SER A 394 14.81 12.27 24.55
N GLU A 395 14.42 12.79 23.38
CA GLU A 395 14.62 14.17 22.97
C GLU A 395 13.39 15.02 23.33
N LEU A 396 13.62 16.26 23.79
CA LEU A 396 12.54 17.22 24.07
C LEU A 396 11.63 17.43 22.85
N ASP A 397 12.23 17.58 21.67
CA ASP A 397 11.52 17.82 20.41
C ASP A 397 10.58 16.65 20.06
N GLY A 398 11.02 15.41 20.30
CA GLY A 398 10.18 14.24 20.10
C GLY A 398 8.98 14.21 21.05
N ILE A 399 9.17 14.54 22.33
CA ILE A 399 8.04 14.65 23.28
C ILE A 399 7.07 15.74 22.84
N CYS A 400 7.56 16.94 22.51
CA CYS A 400 6.70 18.03 22.08
C CYS A 400 5.91 17.65 20.82
N THR A 401 6.56 17.03 19.84
CA THR A 401 5.91 16.57 18.59
C THR A 401 4.87 15.48 18.88
N LEU A 402 5.15 14.55 19.78
CA LEU A 402 4.18 13.52 20.21
C LEU A 402 2.95 14.15 20.83
N PHE A 403 3.13 15.07 21.78
CA PHE A 403 2.02 15.74 22.45
C PHE A 403 1.20 16.60 21.47
N ASP A 404 1.86 17.41 20.65
CA ASP A 404 1.19 18.25 19.64
C ASP A 404 0.34 17.39 18.69
N SER A 405 0.91 16.35 18.08
CA SER A 405 0.18 15.48 17.14
C SER A 405 -0.97 14.71 17.80
N VAL A 406 -0.76 14.16 19.01
CA VAL A 406 -1.79 13.37 19.70
C VAL A 406 -2.93 14.27 20.18
N PHE A 407 -2.65 15.44 20.74
CA PHE A 407 -3.71 16.36 21.17
C PHE A 407 -4.50 16.91 20.01
N VAL A 408 -3.85 17.28 18.90
CA VAL A 408 -4.55 17.71 17.68
C VAL A 408 -5.50 16.61 17.20
N TYR A 409 -5.04 15.36 17.14
CA TYR A 409 -5.88 14.24 16.72
C TYR A 409 -7.04 13.97 17.69
N LEU A 410 -6.79 13.93 19.00
CA LEU A 410 -7.82 13.71 20.00
C LEU A 410 -8.86 14.84 20.01
N GLY A 411 -8.42 16.10 19.97
CA GLY A 411 -9.32 17.25 19.92
C GLY A 411 -10.28 17.15 18.74
N ARG A 412 -9.76 16.78 17.56
CA ARG A 412 -10.58 16.56 16.36
C ARG A 412 -11.58 15.40 16.52
N ILE A 413 -11.19 14.28 17.12
CA ILE A 413 -12.14 13.17 17.40
C ILE A 413 -13.25 13.63 18.35
N TYR A 414 -12.92 14.37 19.39
CA TYR A 414 -13.90 14.86 20.36
C TYR A 414 -14.91 15.85 19.75
N SER A 415 -14.51 16.58 18.72
CA SER A 415 -15.41 17.44 17.96
C SER A 415 -16.42 16.65 17.12
N LEU A 416 -16.18 15.36 16.85
CA LEU A 416 -17.13 14.48 16.16
C LEU A 416 -18.12 13.86 17.17
N ASP A 417 -19.40 14.23 17.08
CA ASP A 417 -20.44 13.76 18.00
C ASP A 417 -20.59 12.22 18.04
N GLU A 418 -20.27 11.54 16.93
CA GLU A 418 -20.39 10.08 16.77
C GLU A 418 -19.43 9.26 17.66
N PHE A 419 -18.30 9.83 18.10
CA PHE A 419 -17.25 9.10 18.83
C PHE A 419 -17.24 9.35 20.34
N LYS A 420 -18.15 10.15 20.87
CA LYS A 420 -18.18 10.54 22.29
C LYS A 420 -18.31 9.37 23.29
N PRO A 421 -19.17 8.35 23.10
CA PRO A 421 -19.35 7.31 24.11
C PRO A 421 -18.26 6.23 24.08
N LEU A 422 -17.59 5.98 22.95
CA LEU A 422 -16.53 4.97 22.84
C LEU A 422 -15.16 5.45 23.34
N THR A 423 -14.96 6.75 23.51
CA THR A 423 -13.61 7.33 23.61
C THR A 423 -13.15 7.64 25.03
N THR A 424 -14.04 7.86 26.01
CA THR A 424 -13.62 8.43 27.31
C THR A 424 -12.59 7.57 28.05
N GLY A 425 -12.80 6.25 28.13
CA GLY A 425 -11.88 5.35 28.82
C GLY A 425 -10.54 5.18 28.09
N ALA A 426 -10.59 4.99 26.77
CA ALA A 426 -9.39 4.80 25.95
C ALA A 426 -8.57 6.09 25.80
N VAL A 427 -9.23 7.25 25.67
CA VAL A 427 -8.57 8.56 25.71
C VAL A 427 -7.88 8.76 27.05
N TYR A 428 -8.56 8.46 28.17
CA TYR A 428 -7.94 8.56 29.48
C TYR A 428 -6.70 7.67 29.59
N GLY A 429 -6.74 6.46 29.03
CA GLY A 429 -5.58 5.57 28.94
C GLY A 429 -4.41 6.17 28.14
N ILE A 430 -4.70 6.81 27.00
CA ILE A 430 -3.71 7.52 26.18
C ILE A 430 -3.13 8.72 26.94
N LEU A 431 -3.97 9.54 27.58
CA LEU A 431 -3.54 10.70 28.37
C LEU A 431 -2.68 10.29 29.56
N ASN A 432 -3.04 9.20 30.26
CA ASN A 432 -2.24 8.67 31.35
C ASN A 432 -0.88 8.13 30.84
N SER A 433 -0.86 7.55 29.65
CA SER A 433 0.38 7.13 28.99
C SER A 433 1.27 8.33 28.66
N LEU A 434 0.72 9.38 28.07
CA LEU A 434 1.44 10.64 27.84
C LEU A 434 1.99 11.24 29.15
N LYS A 435 1.19 11.25 30.22
CA LYS A 435 1.64 11.69 31.55
C LYS A 435 2.84 10.89 32.04
N ASN A 436 2.82 9.57 31.88
CA ASN A 436 3.92 8.71 32.33
C ASN A 436 5.20 8.95 31.51
N ILE A 437 5.08 9.13 30.19
CA ILE A 437 6.19 9.51 29.31
C ILE A 437 6.83 10.82 29.80
N LEU A 438 5.98 11.80 30.11
CA LEU A 438 6.39 13.11 30.59
C LEU A 438 7.16 13.03 31.90
N GLN A 439 6.60 12.30 32.86
CA GLN A 439 7.19 12.11 34.17
C GLN A 439 8.54 11.38 34.06
N ASN A 440 8.62 10.32 33.27
CA ASN A 440 9.87 9.60 33.02
C ASN A 440 10.95 10.50 32.42
N TYR A 441 10.58 11.40 31.51
CA TYR A 441 11.52 12.36 30.92
C TYR A 441 12.02 13.38 31.94
N LEU A 442 11.13 13.92 32.76
CA LEU A 442 11.44 14.90 33.81
C LEU A 442 12.32 14.30 34.93
N GLU A 443 12.08 13.04 35.30
CA GLU A 443 12.90 12.31 36.27
C GLU A 443 14.33 12.10 35.76
N LYS A 444 14.49 11.81 34.45
CA LYS A 444 15.82 11.64 33.83
C LYS A 444 16.55 12.97 33.57
N ASN A 445 15.83 14.06 33.34
CA ASN A 445 16.39 15.36 32.92
C ASN A 445 16.20 16.47 33.95
N VAL A 446 16.60 16.24 35.22
CA VAL A 446 16.39 17.16 36.35
C VAL A 446 16.90 18.59 36.06
N VAL A 447 17.98 18.74 35.30
CA VAL A 447 18.60 20.03 34.96
C VAL A 447 17.75 20.87 33.98
N LYS A 448 16.85 20.25 33.21
CA LYS A 448 16.06 20.93 32.16
C LYS A 448 14.64 21.31 32.57
N LYS A 449 14.28 21.18 33.85
CA LYS A 449 12.91 21.44 34.35
C LYS A 449 12.38 22.83 34.00
N GLY A 450 13.22 23.87 34.07
CA GLY A 450 12.80 25.25 33.73
C GLY A 450 12.42 25.43 32.25
N ILE A 451 13.29 25.00 31.33
CA ILE A 451 13.06 25.07 29.88
C ILE A 451 11.84 24.22 29.48
N PHE A 452 11.64 23.10 30.18
CA PHE A 452 10.54 22.20 29.95
C PHE A 452 9.19 22.78 30.39
N GLY A 453 9.15 23.47 31.53
CA GLY A 453 7.97 24.20 31.99
C GLY A 453 7.48 25.20 30.94
N ASP A 454 8.39 25.97 30.34
CA ASP A 454 8.04 26.93 29.28
C ASP A 454 7.52 26.23 28.00
N ALA A 455 8.07 25.07 27.64
CA ALA A 455 7.60 24.30 26.48
C ALA A 455 6.21 23.70 26.73
N LEU A 456 5.95 23.18 27.93
CA LEU A 456 4.63 22.68 28.34
C LEU A 456 3.60 23.80 28.44
N LEU A 457 3.98 24.96 28.98
CA LEU A 457 3.12 26.14 29.02
C LEU A 457 2.76 26.59 27.60
N LYS A 458 3.72 26.62 26.67
CA LYS A 458 3.43 26.88 25.24
C LYS A 458 2.50 25.85 24.61
N LEU A 459 2.65 24.57 24.95
CA LEU A 459 1.75 23.49 24.54
C LEU A 459 0.34 23.66 25.14
N ALA A 460 0.25 24.11 26.39
CA ALA A 460 -1.00 24.32 27.11
C ALA A 460 -1.69 25.65 26.75
N ASP A 461 -0.93 26.63 26.26
CA ASP A 461 -1.39 27.92 25.74
C ASP A 461 -1.80 27.85 24.27
N LYS A 462 -1.27 26.87 23.51
CA LYS A 462 -1.89 26.40 22.26
C LYS A 462 -3.22 25.73 22.63
N ASN A 463 -4.22 26.54 22.98
CA ASN A 463 -5.55 26.16 23.45
C ASN A 463 -6.36 25.31 22.46
N HIS A 464 -5.79 24.81 21.36
CA HIS A 464 -6.48 23.99 20.37
C HIS A 464 -7.25 22.81 20.96
N PHE A 465 -6.76 22.14 22.01
CA PHE A 465 -7.52 21.05 22.63
C PHE A 465 -8.68 21.57 23.50
N ILE A 466 -8.44 22.56 24.37
CA ILE A 466 -9.49 23.11 25.23
C ILE A 466 -10.55 23.84 24.40
N ASP A 467 -10.15 24.55 23.35
CA ASP A 467 -11.02 25.24 22.40
C ASP A 467 -11.77 24.23 21.51
N ALA A 468 -11.12 23.15 21.03
CA ALA A 468 -11.78 22.14 20.19
C ALA A 468 -12.74 21.22 20.98
N VAL A 469 -12.44 20.95 22.25
CA VAL A 469 -13.30 20.13 23.11
C VAL A 469 -14.37 21.00 23.81
N GLY A 470 -14.11 22.29 23.99
CA GLY A 470 -15.03 23.29 24.53
C GLY A 470 -15.58 22.94 25.93
N GLN A 471 -16.76 23.48 26.26
CA GLN A 471 -17.51 23.15 27.50
C GLN A 471 -18.03 21.70 27.53
N LYS A 472 -17.85 20.92 26.46
CA LYS A 472 -18.41 19.56 26.30
C LYS A 472 -17.43 18.45 26.70
N ALA A 473 -16.23 18.80 27.17
CA ALA A 473 -15.24 17.85 27.68
C ALA A 473 -15.75 17.13 28.94
N ASP A 474 -15.44 15.83 29.07
CA ASP A 474 -15.62 15.13 30.35
C ASP A 474 -14.80 15.86 31.44
N ARG A 475 -15.43 16.10 32.59
CA ARG A 475 -14.82 16.74 33.78
C ARG A 475 -13.48 16.08 34.15
N LYS A 476 -13.32 14.77 33.94
CA LYS A 476 -12.06 14.05 34.20
C LYS A 476 -10.93 14.47 33.27
N VAL A 477 -11.23 14.73 31.99
CA VAL A 477 -10.23 15.20 31.01
C VAL A 477 -9.83 16.64 31.35
N LEU A 478 -10.79 17.51 31.67
CA LEU A 478 -10.51 18.88 32.12
C LEU A 478 -9.65 18.91 33.39
N LEU A 479 -9.98 18.07 34.38
CA LEU A 479 -9.20 17.94 35.62
C LEU A 479 -7.78 17.43 35.34
N TRP A 480 -7.60 16.53 34.36
CA TRP A 480 -6.27 16.06 33.96
C TRP A 480 -5.43 17.21 33.38
N PHE A 481 -6.00 18.04 32.50
CA PHE A 481 -5.31 19.23 31.96
C PHE A 481 -4.99 20.27 33.04
N GLN A 482 -5.90 20.50 33.98
CA GLN A 482 -5.64 21.39 35.11
C GLN A 482 -4.50 20.88 35.99
N LYS A 483 -4.45 19.57 36.24
CA LYS A 483 -3.32 18.94 36.95
C LYS A 483 -2.02 19.07 36.16
N LEU A 484 -2.06 18.89 34.84
CA LEU A 484 -0.90 19.06 33.97
C LEU A 484 -0.35 20.50 34.03
N LYS A 485 -1.22 21.51 34.02
CA LYS A 485 -0.83 22.93 34.17
C LYS A 485 -0.22 23.26 35.55
N SER A 486 -0.55 22.47 36.58
CA SER A 486 0.00 22.66 37.94
C SER A 486 1.32 21.93 38.20
N MET A 487 1.68 20.98 37.34
CA MET A 487 2.97 20.25 37.38
C MET A 487 4.02 21.04 36.61
#